data_AF-A0A6L7PYC9-F1
#
_entry.id   AF-A0A6L7PYC9-F1
#
_cell.length_a   1.000
_cell.length_b   1.000
_cell.length_c   1.000
_cell.angle_alpha   90.00
_cell.angle_beta   90.00
_cell.angle_gamma   90.00
#
_symmetry.space_group_name_H-M   'P 1'
#
loop_
_entity.id
_entity.type
_entity.pdbx_description
1 polymer ?
#
loop_
_entity_poly.entity_id
_entity_poly.type
_entity_poly.pdbx_seq_one_letter_code
_entity_poly.pdbx_strand_id
1 'polypeptide(L)'
;MTKNNRPFREFLRYEVNLNQDRLHRLQVSVRDVNRHLKGNLPGYQRIDRQGSYGLDTLVKPVNENDEYDADIQVVINPNPNWKARDYLNALCETLSREYNFADKIEMGNRCVTLNYAGDFHLDVVPRVTRQGGHFICNWEKDCFEETDGTGYRNWFSEKSRITRVNLKRAVRLLKYVRDRQHNYVAKSILLTTLAGNAINSSDRGTEAVRTVANTLTTVLTRMDGYLQRHPIMPEIKNPAMLSEDFNRHWNQDRYDYFRERVHSHAQIAQQALASPSIEDSIRLWRRLLGNNFGRGRIG
;
A
#
# COMPACT_ATOMS: atom_id res chain seq x y z
N MET A 1 -28.12 5.33 14.85
CA MET A 1 -26.88 5.51 15.64
C MET A 1 -25.79 4.62 15.05
N THR A 2 -24.63 5.16 14.74
CA THR A 2 -23.50 4.50 14.05
C THR A 2 -22.85 3.42 14.93
N LYS A 3 -23.50 2.24 14.98
CA LYS A 3 -22.92 1.05 15.61
C LYS A 3 -21.51 0.84 15.05
N ASN A 4 -20.54 0.58 15.92
CA ASN A 4 -19.16 0.17 15.61
C ASN A 4 -18.15 1.22 15.12
N ASN A 5 -18.48 2.50 14.92
CA ASN A 5 -17.45 3.44 14.43
C ASN A 5 -16.31 3.70 15.45
N ARG A 6 -16.57 3.59 16.77
CA ARG A 6 -15.53 3.73 17.81
C ARG A 6 -14.56 2.53 17.83
N PRO A 7 -15.01 1.26 17.95
CA PRO A 7 -14.12 0.10 17.88
C PRO A 7 -13.18 0.10 16.67
N PHE A 8 -13.68 0.45 15.48
CA PHE A 8 -12.84 0.56 14.28
C PHE A 8 -11.77 1.64 14.38
N ARG A 9 -12.10 2.82 14.93
CA ARG A 9 -11.12 3.91 15.10
C ARG A 9 -10.03 3.56 16.11
N GLU A 10 -10.41 2.93 17.23
CA GLU A 10 -9.45 2.47 18.25
C GLU A 10 -8.57 1.36 17.69
N PHE A 11 -9.15 0.36 17.04
CA PHE A 11 -8.41 -0.72 16.41
C PHE A 11 -7.41 -0.21 15.36
N LEU A 12 -7.86 0.72 14.49
CA LEU A 12 -6.97 1.37 13.54
C LEU A 12 -5.81 2.09 14.24
N ARG A 13 -6.08 2.81 15.33
CA ARG A 13 -5.08 3.61 16.03
C ARG A 13 -4.04 2.75 16.75
N TYR A 14 -4.46 1.69 17.43
CA TYR A 14 -3.61 0.96 18.37
C TYR A 14 -3.04 -0.34 17.80
N GLU A 15 -3.70 -0.94 16.81
CA GLU A 15 -3.33 -2.26 16.29
C GLU A 15 -2.84 -2.20 14.84
N VAL A 16 -3.48 -1.39 13.99
CA VAL A 16 -3.28 -1.45 12.53
C VAL A 16 -2.32 -0.38 12.01
N ASN A 17 -2.47 0.88 12.42
CA ASN A 17 -1.64 1.96 11.90
C ASN A 17 -0.23 1.85 12.48
N LEU A 18 0.76 2.31 11.72
CA LEU A 18 2.09 2.58 12.28
C LEU A 18 1.97 3.50 13.50
N ASN A 19 2.71 3.16 14.56
CA ASN A 19 2.79 4.01 15.74
C ASN A 19 3.57 5.29 15.44
N GLN A 20 3.47 6.28 16.34
CA GLN A 20 4.09 7.60 16.13
C GLN A 20 5.62 7.51 16.04
N ASP A 21 6.25 6.64 16.82
CA ASP A 21 7.70 6.50 16.84
C ASP A 21 8.24 5.94 15.52
N ARG A 22 7.64 4.86 14.99
CA ARG A 22 8.00 4.28 13.68
C ARG A 22 7.78 5.29 12.56
N LEU A 23 6.65 6.00 12.58
CA LEU A 23 6.38 7.04 11.59
C LEU A 23 7.39 8.20 11.67
N HIS A 24 7.75 8.61 12.89
CA HIS A 24 8.75 9.66 13.10
C HIS A 24 10.13 9.22 12.60
N ARG A 25 10.57 7.99 12.92
CA ARG A 25 11.83 7.43 12.41
C ARG A 25 11.86 7.39 10.89
N LEU A 26 10.79 6.88 10.24
CA LEU A 26 10.68 6.91 8.78
C LEU A 26 10.81 8.34 8.21
N GLN A 27 10.14 9.32 8.82
CA GLN A 27 10.20 10.71 8.37
C GLN A 27 11.59 11.34 8.53
N VAL A 28 12.30 11.02 9.62
CA VAL A 28 13.68 11.46 9.84
C VAL A 28 14.60 10.81 8.79
N SER A 29 14.52 9.48 8.61
CA SER A 29 15.31 8.76 7.60
C SER A 29 15.12 9.32 6.20
N VAL A 30 13.88 9.56 5.77
CA VAL A 30 13.59 10.17 4.46
C VAL A 30 14.15 11.59 4.35
N ARG A 31 14.11 12.38 5.44
CA ARG A 31 14.69 13.73 5.47
C ARG A 31 16.21 13.70 5.32
N ASP A 32 16.86 12.75 5.98
CA ASP A 32 18.31 12.60 5.92
C ASP A 32 18.75 12.13 4.52
N VAL A 33 18.06 11.16 3.93
CA VAL A 33 18.26 10.76 2.54
C VAL A 33 18.07 11.95 1.60
N ASN A 34 16.99 12.71 1.75
CA ASN A 34 16.73 13.91 0.95
C ASN A 34 17.84 14.95 1.08
N ARG A 35 18.34 15.20 2.29
CA ARG A 35 19.44 16.16 2.53
C ARG A 35 20.72 15.70 1.82
N HIS A 36 21.06 14.41 1.96
CA HIS A 36 22.26 13.84 1.39
C HIS A 36 22.24 13.83 -0.13
N LEU A 37 21.17 13.31 -0.74
CA LEU A 37 21.05 13.25 -2.19
C LEU A 37 21.00 14.64 -2.82
N LYS A 38 20.34 15.62 -2.17
CA LYS A 38 20.28 17.00 -2.67
C LYS A 38 21.65 17.65 -2.80
N GLY A 39 22.58 17.34 -1.90
CA GLY A 39 23.94 17.90 -1.93
C GLY A 39 24.88 17.17 -2.89
N ASN A 40 24.62 15.88 -3.16
CA ASN A 40 25.66 14.98 -3.69
C ASN A 40 25.28 14.20 -4.95
N LEU A 41 23.99 14.01 -5.26
CA LEU A 41 23.56 13.22 -6.42
C LEU A 41 23.45 14.12 -7.67
N PRO A 42 24.22 13.85 -8.75
CA PRO A 42 24.14 14.62 -9.98
C PRO A 42 22.72 14.62 -10.57
N GLY A 43 22.24 15.80 -10.95
CA GLY A 43 20.90 15.96 -11.56
C GLY A 43 19.73 15.81 -10.59
N TYR A 44 19.97 15.68 -9.27
CA TYR A 44 18.91 15.64 -8.27
C TYR A 44 17.92 16.80 -8.42
N GLN A 45 16.63 16.52 -8.28
CA GLN A 45 15.56 17.51 -8.26
C GLN A 45 14.80 17.50 -6.94
N ARG A 46 14.23 16.35 -6.57
CA ARG A 46 13.41 16.20 -5.36
C ARG A 46 13.19 14.73 -5.00
N ILE A 47 12.58 14.50 -3.85
CA ILE A 47 12.04 13.20 -3.43
C ILE A 47 10.50 13.27 -3.37
N ASP A 48 9.84 12.26 -3.96
CA ASP A 48 8.39 12.05 -3.88
C ASP A 48 8.10 10.74 -3.10
N ARG A 49 7.15 10.75 -2.15
CA ARG A 49 6.71 9.51 -1.45
C ARG A 49 5.97 8.58 -2.41
N GLN A 50 6.28 7.29 -2.46
CA GLN A 50 5.63 6.30 -3.33
C GLN A 50 5.02 5.13 -2.54
N GLY A 51 4.29 4.26 -3.23
CA GLY A 51 3.79 3.00 -2.68
C GLY A 51 2.83 3.22 -1.54
N SER A 52 2.82 2.32 -0.55
CA SER A 52 1.94 2.50 0.61
C SER A 52 2.26 3.76 1.41
N TYR A 53 3.50 4.25 1.35
CA TYR A 53 3.86 5.49 2.02
C TYR A 53 3.22 6.71 1.35
N GLY A 54 3.28 6.79 0.01
CA GLY A 54 2.66 7.85 -0.78
C GLY A 54 1.12 7.81 -0.79
N LEU A 55 0.52 6.65 -0.50
CA LEU A 55 -0.94 6.48 -0.43
C LEU A 55 -1.51 6.67 0.98
N ASP A 56 -0.66 6.88 1.98
CA ASP A 56 -0.98 6.80 3.41
C ASP A 56 -1.70 5.48 3.76
N THR A 57 -1.14 4.34 3.37
CA THR A 57 -1.69 3.00 3.64
C THR A 57 -0.64 2.06 4.25
N LEU A 58 0.41 2.60 4.85
CA LEU A 58 1.31 1.83 5.71
C LEU A 58 0.53 1.21 6.89
N VAL A 59 0.89 -0.02 7.22
CA VAL A 59 0.29 -0.83 8.29
C VAL A 59 1.42 -1.28 9.19
N LYS A 60 1.15 -1.34 10.49
CA LYS A 60 2.08 -1.90 11.47
C LYS A 60 2.38 -3.35 11.11
N PRO A 61 3.66 -3.79 11.15
CA PRO A 61 3.97 -5.20 11.03
C PRO A 61 3.18 -6.04 12.03
N VAL A 62 2.65 -7.16 11.58
CA VAL A 62 1.70 -7.97 12.36
C VAL A 62 2.44 -8.94 13.27
N ASN A 63 3.49 -9.60 12.76
CA ASN A 63 4.32 -10.51 13.53
C ASN A 63 5.56 -9.79 14.09
N GLU A 64 6.15 -10.35 15.14
CA GLU A 64 7.23 -9.72 15.92
C GLU A 64 8.47 -9.37 15.09
N ASN A 65 8.78 -10.20 14.09
CA ASN A 65 9.93 -10.03 13.20
C ASN A 65 9.55 -9.46 11.82
N ASP A 66 8.29 -9.04 11.64
CA ASP A 66 7.90 -8.42 10.39
C ASP A 66 8.43 -6.98 10.35
N GLU A 67 8.91 -6.57 9.20
CA GLU A 67 9.24 -5.18 8.88
C GLU A 67 8.18 -4.60 7.93
N TYR A 68 8.18 -3.29 7.75
CA TYR A 68 7.33 -2.65 6.74
C TYR A 68 8.18 -1.98 5.66
N ASP A 69 7.67 -1.97 4.43
CA ASP A 69 8.36 -1.30 3.32
C ASP A 69 7.81 0.11 3.12
N ALA A 70 8.72 1.05 2.89
CA ALA A 70 8.39 2.41 2.48
C ALA A 70 9.15 2.77 1.20
N ASP A 71 8.44 3.24 0.20
CA ASP A 71 9.03 3.61 -1.08
C ASP A 71 9.14 5.13 -1.22
N ILE A 72 10.25 5.59 -1.78
CA ILE A 72 10.42 6.97 -2.25
C ILE A 72 11.00 6.98 -3.66
N GLN A 73 10.60 7.98 -4.45
CA GLN A 73 11.22 8.25 -5.75
C GLN A 73 12.16 9.43 -5.62
N VAL A 74 13.40 9.26 -6.07
CA VAL A 74 14.32 10.37 -6.32
C VAL A 74 14.18 10.80 -7.77
N VAL A 75 13.79 12.04 -7.98
CA VAL A 75 13.60 12.62 -9.31
C VAL A 75 14.94 13.18 -9.77
N ILE A 76 15.41 12.71 -10.92
CA ILE A 76 16.73 13.05 -11.47
C ILE A 76 16.54 13.59 -12.89
N ASN A 77 17.22 14.69 -13.22
CA ASN A 77 17.28 15.21 -14.58
C ASN A 77 17.98 14.20 -15.50
N PRO A 78 17.50 14.01 -16.74
CA PRO A 78 18.16 13.11 -17.68
C PRO A 78 19.61 13.55 -17.95
N ASN A 79 20.54 12.62 -17.80
CA ASN A 79 21.89 12.70 -18.33
C ASN A 79 21.94 11.91 -19.66
N PRO A 80 22.30 12.55 -20.79
CA PRO A 80 22.32 11.92 -22.10
C PRO A 80 23.36 10.79 -22.23
N ASN A 81 24.38 10.79 -21.37
CA ASN A 81 25.44 9.79 -21.36
C ASN A 81 25.17 8.62 -20.42
N TRP A 82 24.04 8.65 -19.69
CA TRP A 82 23.69 7.61 -18.71
C TRP A 82 22.63 6.66 -19.28
N LYS A 83 22.90 5.36 -19.12
CA LYS A 83 21.94 4.28 -19.25
C LYS A 83 21.19 4.06 -17.93
N ALA A 84 20.23 3.14 -17.91
CA ALA A 84 19.41 2.90 -16.72
C ALA A 84 20.24 2.43 -15.52
N ARG A 85 21.23 1.54 -15.74
CA ARG A 85 22.15 1.09 -14.69
C ARG A 85 22.93 2.24 -14.05
N ASP A 86 23.32 3.23 -14.84
CA ASP A 86 24.16 4.34 -14.36
C ASP A 86 23.43 5.19 -13.31
N TYR A 87 22.11 5.38 -13.43
CA TYR A 87 21.33 6.08 -12.40
C TYR A 87 21.29 5.32 -11.08
N LEU A 88 21.15 3.98 -11.13
CA LEU A 88 21.14 3.15 -9.93
C LEU A 88 22.54 3.08 -9.29
N ASN A 89 23.59 2.92 -10.10
CA ASN A 89 24.98 2.96 -9.64
C ASN A 89 25.30 4.31 -8.98
N ALA A 90 25.00 5.43 -9.64
CA ALA A 90 25.23 6.77 -9.08
C ALA A 90 24.44 7.01 -7.79
N LEU A 91 23.20 6.51 -7.71
CA LEU A 91 22.39 6.59 -6.50
C LEU A 91 23.04 5.78 -5.36
N CYS A 92 23.44 4.54 -5.62
CA CYS A 92 24.09 3.65 -4.65
C CYS A 92 25.42 4.23 -4.16
N GLU A 93 26.28 4.68 -5.08
CA GLU A 93 27.56 5.32 -4.76
C GLU A 93 27.38 6.61 -3.96
N THR A 94 26.35 7.40 -4.27
CA THR A 94 26.06 8.61 -3.52
C THR A 94 25.66 8.25 -2.09
N LEU A 95 24.71 7.33 -1.91
CA LEU A 95 24.26 6.90 -0.59
C LEU A 95 25.38 6.28 0.22
N SER A 96 26.27 5.48 -0.39
CA SER A 96 27.35 4.77 0.31
C SER A 96 28.44 5.70 0.86
N ARG A 97 28.52 6.96 0.41
CA ARG A 97 29.46 7.96 0.94
C ARG A 97 29.03 8.53 2.29
N GLU A 98 27.76 8.38 2.67
CA GLU A 98 27.28 8.79 3.98
C GLU A 98 27.44 7.63 4.97
N TYR A 99 28.22 7.84 6.02
CA TYR A 99 28.48 6.82 7.05
C TYR A 99 27.19 6.24 7.63
N ASN A 100 26.15 7.08 7.80
CA ASN A 100 24.86 6.66 8.34
C ASN A 100 24.07 5.71 7.42
N PHE A 101 24.43 5.58 6.15
CA PHE A 101 23.75 4.70 5.19
C PHE A 101 24.61 3.53 4.73
N ALA A 102 25.94 3.64 4.74
CA ALA A 102 26.84 2.68 4.13
C ALA A 102 26.64 1.22 4.58
N ASP A 103 26.30 0.99 5.85
CA ASP A 103 26.04 -0.32 6.46
C ASP A 103 24.63 -0.86 6.20
N LYS A 104 23.74 -0.06 5.60
CA LYS A 104 22.32 -0.37 5.39
C LYS A 104 21.98 -0.60 3.91
N ILE A 105 22.91 -0.36 3.00
CA ILE A 105 22.63 -0.34 1.57
C ILE A 105 22.54 -1.76 1.01
N GLU A 106 21.45 -2.00 0.29
CA GLU A 106 21.29 -3.15 -0.58
C GLU A 106 20.88 -2.68 -1.98
N MET A 107 21.60 -3.13 -3.00
CA MET A 107 21.27 -2.80 -4.40
C MET A 107 20.21 -3.78 -4.92
N GLY A 108 19.04 -3.25 -5.27
CA GLY A 108 17.99 -4.00 -5.95
C GLY A 108 17.96 -3.73 -7.46
N ASN A 109 17.08 -4.44 -8.17
CA ASN A 109 16.97 -4.28 -9.63
C ASN A 109 16.36 -2.93 -10.06
N ARG A 110 15.62 -2.25 -9.18
CA ARG A 110 14.91 -0.99 -9.49
C ARG A 110 15.12 0.10 -8.44
N CYS A 111 15.76 -0.23 -7.34
CA CYS A 111 15.93 0.65 -6.19
C CYS A 111 17.29 0.40 -5.54
N VAL A 112 17.71 1.37 -4.73
CA VAL A 112 18.68 1.14 -3.67
C VAL A 112 17.89 1.12 -2.37
N THR A 113 17.96 0.02 -1.63
CA THR A 113 17.23 -0.18 -0.38
C THR A 113 18.13 0.20 0.79
N LEU A 114 17.58 0.93 1.77
CA LEU A 114 18.19 1.15 3.07
C LEU A 114 17.50 0.29 4.12
N ASN A 115 18.23 -0.69 4.65
CA ASN A 115 17.75 -1.69 5.60
C ASN A 115 17.91 -1.19 7.05
N TYR A 116 16.82 -0.70 7.64
CA TYR A 116 16.79 -0.35 9.07
C TYR A 116 16.40 -1.59 9.87
N ALA A 117 17.40 -2.42 10.16
CA ALA A 117 17.24 -3.75 10.76
C ALA A 117 16.26 -3.77 11.96
N GLY A 118 15.29 -4.68 11.89
CA GLY A 118 14.22 -4.84 12.88
C GLY A 118 13.11 -3.80 12.81
N ASP A 119 13.11 -2.92 11.80
CA ASP A 119 12.13 -1.83 11.69
C ASP A 119 11.48 -1.73 10.31
N PHE A 120 12.23 -1.27 9.29
CA PHE A 120 11.71 -1.05 7.94
C PHE A 120 12.79 -1.03 6.86
N HIS A 121 12.36 -1.34 5.63
CA HIS A 121 13.13 -1.10 4.42
C HIS A 121 12.68 0.21 3.77
N LEU A 122 13.63 1.06 3.38
CA LEU A 122 13.37 2.27 2.61
C LEU A 122 13.91 2.10 1.18
N ASP A 123 13.02 1.87 0.24
CA ASP A 123 13.35 1.74 -1.18
C ASP A 123 13.49 3.11 -1.83
N VAL A 124 14.70 3.44 -2.30
CA VAL A 124 14.99 4.67 -3.04
C VAL A 124 15.05 4.36 -4.53
N VAL A 125 14.02 4.77 -5.26
CA VAL A 125 13.82 4.47 -6.68
C VAL A 125 14.21 5.67 -7.55
N PRO A 126 15.20 5.58 -8.45
CA PRO A 126 15.50 6.66 -9.37
C PRO A 126 14.39 6.78 -10.43
N ARG A 127 13.82 7.98 -10.56
CA ARG A 127 12.87 8.34 -11.60
C ARG A 127 13.44 9.44 -12.49
N VAL A 128 13.38 9.23 -13.80
CA VAL A 128 13.82 10.18 -14.83
C VAL A 128 12.62 10.58 -15.69
N THR A 129 12.50 11.86 -16.04
CA THR A 129 11.47 12.35 -16.97
C THR A 129 12.08 12.50 -18.36
N ARG A 130 11.60 11.72 -19.34
CA ARG A 130 12.11 11.74 -20.73
C ARG A 130 10.94 11.90 -21.69
N GLN A 131 11.07 12.78 -22.68
CA GLN A 131 10.07 12.97 -23.75
C GLN A 131 8.63 13.15 -23.23
N GLY A 132 8.46 13.83 -22.09
CA GLY A 132 7.16 14.04 -21.46
C GLY A 132 6.64 12.86 -20.61
N GLY A 133 7.27 11.69 -20.68
CA GLY A 133 6.95 10.51 -19.86
C GLY A 133 7.84 10.37 -18.61
N HIS A 134 7.42 9.49 -17.71
CA HIS A 134 8.15 9.18 -16.48
C HIS A 134 8.64 7.73 -16.50
N PHE A 135 9.91 7.53 -16.16
CA PHE A 135 10.57 6.23 -16.23
C PHE A 135 11.31 5.93 -14.94
N ILE A 136 11.25 4.68 -14.50
CA ILE A 136 12.18 4.11 -13.52
C ILE A 136 13.30 3.35 -14.24
N CYS A 137 14.37 3.06 -13.51
CA CYS A 137 15.53 2.36 -14.06
C CYS A 137 15.48 0.88 -13.67
N ASN A 138 15.75 -0.01 -14.61
CA ASN A 138 15.98 -1.42 -14.34
C ASN A 138 17.47 -1.73 -14.51
N TRP A 139 18.14 -2.08 -13.41
CA TRP A 139 19.55 -2.42 -13.40
C TRP A 139 19.82 -3.68 -14.22
N GLU A 140 19.17 -4.80 -13.91
CA GLU A 140 19.44 -6.08 -14.58
C GLU A 140 19.25 -6.02 -16.10
N LYS A 141 18.17 -5.39 -16.58
CA LYS A 141 17.87 -5.28 -18.01
C LYS A 141 18.53 -4.08 -18.71
N ASP A 142 19.17 -3.18 -17.95
CA ASP A 142 19.70 -1.90 -18.42
C ASP A 142 18.71 -1.09 -19.27
N CYS A 143 17.45 -1.06 -18.86
CA CYS A 143 16.38 -0.39 -19.59
C CYS A 143 15.59 0.57 -18.70
N PHE A 144 14.98 1.56 -19.35
CA PHE A 144 14.01 2.46 -18.73
C PHE A 144 12.63 1.81 -18.80
N GLU A 145 11.96 1.68 -17.66
CA GLU A 145 10.60 1.16 -17.58
C GLU A 145 9.63 2.31 -17.32
N GLU A 146 8.62 2.46 -18.16
CA GLU A 146 7.61 3.50 -17.98
C GLU A 146 6.85 3.31 -16.66
N THR A 147 6.52 4.40 -15.99
CA THR A 147 5.77 4.38 -14.74
C THR A 147 4.84 5.58 -14.63
N ASP A 148 3.65 5.39 -14.07
CA ASP A 148 2.79 6.50 -13.65
C ASP A 148 2.36 6.38 -12.18
N GLY A 149 3.35 6.41 -11.29
CA GLY A 149 3.11 6.43 -9.85
C GLY A 149 2.34 7.67 -9.36
N THR A 150 2.45 8.80 -10.07
CA THR A 150 1.71 10.04 -9.74
C THR A 150 0.24 9.91 -10.11
N GLY A 151 -0.06 9.45 -11.32
CA GLY A 151 -1.42 9.15 -11.77
C GLY A 151 -2.09 8.12 -10.88
N TYR A 152 -1.40 7.03 -10.52
CA TYR A 152 -1.96 6.02 -9.61
C TYR A 152 -2.31 6.63 -8.24
N ARG A 153 -1.43 7.48 -7.69
CA ARG A 153 -1.69 8.19 -6.43
C ARG A 153 -2.87 9.14 -6.54
N ASN A 154 -2.99 9.87 -7.64
CA ASN A 154 -4.10 10.79 -7.89
C ASN A 154 -5.43 10.02 -7.99
N TRP A 155 -5.47 8.96 -8.79
CA TRP A 155 -6.62 8.06 -8.90
C TRP A 155 -7.06 7.55 -7.52
N PHE A 156 -6.14 7.01 -6.73
CA PHE A 156 -6.48 6.49 -5.41
C PHE A 156 -6.92 7.60 -4.44
N SER A 157 -6.30 8.78 -4.51
CA SER A 157 -6.69 9.96 -3.73
C SER A 157 -8.12 10.40 -4.06
N GLU A 158 -8.51 10.39 -5.33
CA GLU A 158 -9.88 10.69 -5.76
C GLU A 158 -10.90 9.68 -5.24
N LYS A 159 -10.59 8.37 -5.36
CA LYS A 159 -11.39 7.30 -4.77
C LYS A 159 -11.52 7.47 -3.24
N SER A 160 -10.43 7.83 -2.57
CA SER A 160 -10.41 8.10 -1.13
C SER A 160 -11.25 9.34 -0.76
N ARG A 161 -11.26 10.38 -1.59
CA ARG A 161 -12.05 11.61 -1.39
C ARG A 161 -13.56 11.34 -1.46
N ILE A 162 -14.01 10.39 -2.28
CA ILE A 162 -15.43 9.97 -2.32
C ILE A 162 -15.89 9.46 -0.95
N THR A 163 -15.02 8.75 -0.24
CA THR A 163 -15.33 8.07 1.04
C THR A 163 -14.93 8.87 2.28
N ARG A 164 -14.54 10.15 2.13
CA ARG A 164 -13.96 10.96 3.22
C ARG A 164 -12.84 10.22 3.97
N VAL A 165 -11.87 9.68 3.22
CA VAL A 165 -10.71 8.88 3.69
C VAL A 165 -11.02 7.49 4.27
N ASN A 166 -12.28 7.06 4.33
CA ASN A 166 -12.58 5.72 4.85
C ASN A 166 -12.05 4.60 3.95
N LEU A 167 -11.84 4.83 2.65
CA LEU A 167 -11.18 3.88 1.75
C LEU A 167 -9.74 3.61 2.19
N LYS A 168 -8.95 4.64 2.52
CA LYS A 168 -7.58 4.47 3.05
C LYS A 168 -7.59 3.60 4.30
N ARG A 169 -8.57 3.83 5.19
CA ARG A 169 -8.76 3.03 6.42
C ARG A 169 -9.15 1.59 6.11
N ALA A 170 -10.07 1.37 5.18
CA ALA A 170 -10.47 0.04 4.72
C ALA A 170 -9.30 -0.72 4.09
N VAL A 171 -8.49 -0.08 3.25
CA VAL A 171 -7.27 -0.67 2.66
C VAL A 171 -6.28 -1.09 3.73
N ARG A 172 -6.03 -0.26 4.75
CA ARG A 172 -5.17 -0.64 5.89
C ARG A 172 -5.72 -1.88 6.63
N LEU A 173 -7.03 -1.97 6.83
CA LEU A 173 -7.66 -3.14 7.44
C LEU A 173 -7.54 -4.38 6.55
N LEU A 174 -7.73 -4.25 5.24
CA LEU A 174 -7.56 -5.37 4.30
C LEU A 174 -6.10 -5.87 4.29
N LYS A 175 -5.12 -4.96 4.27
CA LYS A 175 -3.70 -5.30 4.39
C LYS A 175 -3.41 -6.02 5.72
N TYR A 176 -3.93 -5.51 6.84
CA TYR A 176 -3.80 -6.17 8.13
C TYR A 176 -4.42 -7.58 8.16
N VAL A 177 -5.59 -7.76 7.55
CA VAL A 177 -6.23 -9.08 7.41
C VAL A 177 -5.38 -10.01 6.56
N ARG A 178 -4.75 -9.49 5.50
CA ARG A 178 -3.80 -10.25 4.67
C ARG A 178 -2.58 -10.67 5.46
N ASP A 179 -1.94 -9.74 6.15
CA ASP A 179 -0.65 -9.95 6.82
C ASP A 179 -0.79 -10.92 8.02
N ARG A 180 -2.00 -11.06 8.57
CA ARG A 180 -2.35 -12.09 9.57
C ARG A 180 -2.55 -13.50 9.01
N GLN A 181 -2.66 -13.65 7.69
CA GLN A 181 -2.96 -14.92 7.04
C GLN A 181 -1.72 -15.37 6.26
N HIS A 182 -0.94 -16.28 6.83
CA HIS A 182 0.35 -16.75 6.28
C HIS A 182 0.31 -17.19 4.80
N ASN A 183 -0.85 -17.64 4.29
CA ASN A 183 -1.01 -18.14 2.92
C ASN A 183 -1.65 -17.13 1.93
N TYR A 184 -1.92 -15.90 2.34
CA TYR A 184 -2.66 -14.93 1.51
C TYR A 184 -1.68 -13.94 0.83
N VAL A 185 -1.23 -14.30 -0.38
CA VAL A 185 -0.11 -13.64 -1.09
C VAL A 185 -0.56 -12.51 -2.04
N ALA A 186 -1.46 -11.64 -1.58
CA ALA A 186 -1.92 -10.50 -2.38
C ALA A 186 -0.99 -9.29 -2.23
N LYS A 187 -0.29 -8.90 -3.31
CA LYS A 187 0.56 -7.69 -3.29
C LYS A 187 -0.28 -6.45 -2.95
N SER A 188 0.31 -5.51 -2.21
CA SER A 188 -0.40 -4.32 -1.70
C SER A 188 -1.05 -3.49 -2.81
N ILE A 189 -0.38 -3.33 -3.95
CA ILE A 189 -0.89 -2.56 -5.09
C ILE A 189 -2.14 -3.21 -5.69
N LEU A 190 -2.17 -4.53 -5.83
CA LEU A 190 -3.32 -5.29 -6.33
C LEU A 190 -4.51 -5.13 -5.39
N LEU A 191 -4.30 -5.38 -4.09
CA LEU A 191 -5.35 -5.27 -3.07
C LEU A 191 -5.93 -3.85 -3.00
N THR A 192 -5.07 -2.84 -3.10
CA THR A 192 -5.46 -1.42 -3.12
C THR A 192 -6.23 -1.08 -4.40
N THR A 193 -5.83 -1.64 -5.54
CA THR A 193 -6.49 -1.43 -6.84
C THR A 193 -7.92 -1.99 -6.83
N LEU A 194 -8.09 -3.24 -6.38
CA LEU A 194 -9.41 -3.86 -6.23
C LEU A 194 -10.31 -3.06 -5.27
N ALA A 195 -9.76 -2.63 -4.12
CA ALA A 195 -10.49 -1.82 -3.16
C ALA A 195 -10.90 -0.45 -3.72
N GLY A 196 -10.03 0.20 -4.49
CA GLY A 196 -10.34 1.47 -5.16
C GLY A 196 -11.37 1.33 -6.28
N ASN A 197 -11.31 0.23 -7.05
CA ASN A 197 -12.30 -0.09 -8.09
C ASN A 197 -13.69 -0.37 -7.50
N ALA A 198 -13.77 -0.85 -6.26
CA ALA A 198 -15.04 -1.04 -5.56
C ALA A 198 -15.76 0.27 -5.17
N ILE A 199 -15.10 1.44 -5.29
CA ILE A 199 -15.69 2.75 -4.98
C ILE A 199 -16.13 3.48 -6.26
N ASN A 200 -17.39 3.89 -6.27
CA ASN A 200 -18.05 4.61 -7.35
C ASN A 200 -18.27 6.08 -7.00
N SER A 201 -18.33 6.96 -7.99
CA SER A 201 -18.62 8.39 -7.78
C SER A 201 -19.95 8.62 -7.05
N SER A 202 -20.96 7.78 -7.34
CA SER A 202 -22.29 7.80 -6.71
C SER A 202 -22.30 7.43 -5.23
N ASP A 203 -21.21 6.85 -4.68
CA ASP A 203 -21.14 6.55 -3.24
C ASP A 203 -20.98 7.81 -2.39
N ARG A 204 -20.59 8.94 -2.99
CA ARG A 204 -20.30 10.17 -2.27
C ARG A 204 -21.51 10.61 -1.43
N GLY A 205 -21.30 10.69 -0.11
CA GLY A 205 -22.34 11.12 0.83
C GLY A 205 -23.39 10.06 1.18
N THR A 206 -23.30 8.86 0.60
CA THR A 206 -24.23 7.75 0.90
C THR A 206 -23.86 7.04 2.21
N GLU A 207 -24.81 6.24 2.70
CA GLU A 207 -24.59 5.36 3.86
C GLU A 207 -23.44 4.38 3.66
N ALA A 208 -23.30 3.85 2.43
CA ALA A 208 -22.38 2.78 2.07
C ALA A 208 -20.92 3.11 2.39
N VAL A 209 -20.56 4.39 2.47
CA VAL A 209 -19.20 4.84 2.75
C VAL A 209 -19.10 5.81 3.94
N ARG A 210 -20.17 5.94 4.72
CA ARG A 210 -20.28 6.92 5.81
C ARG A 210 -19.29 6.65 6.96
N THR A 211 -19.11 5.39 7.33
CA THR A 211 -18.19 4.96 8.39
C THR A 211 -17.18 3.96 7.87
N VAL A 212 -16.12 3.70 8.66
CA VAL A 212 -15.12 2.67 8.33
C VAL A 212 -15.77 1.29 8.15
N ALA A 213 -16.72 0.94 9.01
CA ALA A 213 -17.42 -0.34 8.94
C ALA A 213 -18.27 -0.45 7.66
N ASN A 214 -19.02 0.61 7.32
CA ASN A 214 -19.78 0.66 6.07
C ASN A 214 -18.86 0.56 4.86
N THR A 215 -17.78 1.36 4.81
CA THR A 215 -16.84 1.36 3.67
C THR A 215 -16.15 0.01 3.51
N LEU A 216 -15.66 -0.60 4.59
CA LEU A 216 -15.02 -1.92 4.51
C LEU A 216 -16.01 -2.98 4.00
N THR A 217 -17.24 -2.98 4.51
CA THR A 217 -18.29 -3.92 4.08
C THR A 217 -18.64 -3.72 2.60
N THR A 218 -18.80 -2.46 2.16
CA THR A 218 -19.06 -2.11 0.76
C THR A 218 -17.93 -2.56 -0.16
N VAL A 219 -16.68 -2.29 0.24
CA VAL A 219 -15.49 -2.69 -0.52
C VAL A 219 -15.42 -4.22 -0.64
N LEU A 220 -15.50 -4.96 0.47
CA LEU A 220 -15.47 -6.42 0.46
C LEU A 220 -16.61 -7.01 -0.38
N THR A 221 -17.83 -6.50 -0.23
CA THR A 221 -19.01 -6.99 -0.98
C THR A 221 -18.85 -6.79 -2.48
N ARG A 222 -18.35 -5.62 -2.91
CA ARG A 222 -18.19 -5.33 -4.34
C ARG A 222 -16.97 -6.01 -4.93
N MET A 223 -15.88 -6.15 -4.17
CA MET A 223 -14.75 -7.00 -4.54
C MET A 223 -15.21 -8.44 -4.73
N ASP A 224 -15.93 -9.01 -3.77
CA ASP A 224 -16.49 -10.35 -3.87
C ASP A 224 -17.36 -10.50 -5.13
N GLY A 225 -18.35 -9.62 -5.32
CA GLY A 225 -19.20 -9.67 -6.50
C GLY A 225 -18.43 -9.57 -7.82
N TYR A 226 -17.35 -8.77 -7.88
CA TYR A 226 -16.46 -8.75 -9.05
C TYR A 226 -15.73 -10.08 -9.23
N LEU A 227 -15.11 -10.62 -8.19
CA LEU A 227 -14.31 -11.84 -8.26
C LEU A 227 -15.17 -13.07 -8.58
N GLN A 228 -16.38 -13.20 -7.99
CA GLN A 228 -17.28 -14.32 -8.29
C GLN A 228 -17.78 -14.32 -9.73
N ARG A 229 -17.88 -13.15 -10.38
CA ARG A 229 -18.22 -13.05 -11.82
C ARG A 229 -17.06 -13.40 -12.74
N HIS A 230 -15.85 -13.54 -12.23
CA HIS A 230 -14.65 -13.88 -12.99
C HIS A 230 -14.05 -15.18 -12.44
N PRO A 231 -14.61 -16.36 -12.77
CA PRO A 231 -14.04 -17.62 -12.29
C PRO A 231 -12.61 -17.84 -12.83
N ILE A 232 -12.30 -17.29 -14.00
CA ILE A 232 -10.96 -17.28 -14.58
C ILE A 232 -10.25 -15.96 -14.23
N MET A 233 -8.98 -16.03 -13.81
CA MET A 233 -8.20 -14.89 -13.34
C MET A 233 -8.24 -13.73 -14.35
N PRO A 234 -8.87 -12.59 -14.00
CA PRO A 234 -8.93 -11.44 -14.89
C PRO A 234 -7.63 -10.64 -14.83
N GLU A 235 -7.38 -9.82 -15.84
CA GLU A 235 -6.34 -8.80 -15.77
C GLU A 235 -6.75 -7.68 -14.80
N ILE A 236 -5.85 -7.33 -13.88
CA ILE A 236 -6.04 -6.21 -12.94
C ILE A 236 -5.12 -5.07 -13.37
N LYS A 237 -5.62 -4.20 -14.26
CA LYS A 237 -4.85 -3.10 -14.85
C LYS A 237 -4.52 -1.99 -13.84
N ASN A 238 -3.39 -1.33 -14.07
CA ASN A 238 -3.06 -0.06 -13.43
C ASN A 238 -4.04 1.03 -13.93
N PRO A 239 -4.86 1.64 -13.05
CA PRO A 239 -5.86 2.64 -13.46
C PRO A 239 -5.28 3.92 -14.09
N ALA A 240 -3.99 4.18 -13.91
CA ALA A 240 -3.29 5.31 -14.49
C ALA A 240 -2.46 4.94 -15.73
N MET A 241 -2.23 3.65 -15.98
CA MET A 241 -1.39 3.16 -17.08
C MET A 241 -1.88 1.78 -17.54
N LEU A 242 -2.88 1.76 -18.44
CA LEU A 242 -3.61 0.54 -18.79
C LEU A 242 -2.77 -0.55 -19.49
N SER A 243 -1.55 -0.23 -19.92
CA SER A 243 -0.58 -1.20 -20.43
C SER A 243 0.02 -2.08 -19.33
N GLU A 244 -0.03 -1.68 -18.06
CA GLU A 244 0.46 -2.46 -16.91
C GLU A 244 -0.68 -3.22 -16.23
N ASP A 245 -0.41 -4.47 -15.85
CA ASP A 245 -1.24 -5.26 -14.94
C ASP A 245 -0.50 -5.59 -13.63
N PHE A 246 -1.28 -5.81 -12.57
CA PHE A 246 -0.78 -6.09 -11.23
C PHE A 246 -0.91 -7.55 -10.80
N ASN A 247 -1.48 -8.41 -11.63
CA ASN A 247 -1.73 -9.83 -11.31
C ASN A 247 -0.68 -10.80 -11.88
N ARG A 248 0.40 -10.30 -12.50
CA ARG A 248 1.57 -11.07 -12.97
C ARG A 248 2.21 -12.08 -11.99
N HIS A 249 1.95 -11.97 -10.68
CA HIS A 249 2.48 -12.90 -9.65
C HIS A 249 1.46 -13.95 -9.18
N TRP A 250 0.27 -13.96 -9.77
CA TRP A 250 -0.74 -14.97 -9.54
C TRP A 250 -0.76 -15.99 -10.68
N ASN A 251 -1.11 -17.21 -10.30
CA ASN A 251 -1.65 -18.22 -11.19
C ASN A 251 -3.13 -18.44 -10.81
N GLN A 252 -3.83 -19.29 -11.57
CA GLN A 252 -5.24 -19.56 -11.34
C GLN A 252 -5.52 -20.08 -9.91
N ASP A 253 -4.71 -21.00 -9.38
CA ASP A 253 -4.91 -21.54 -8.02
C ASP A 253 -4.82 -20.47 -6.92
N ARG A 254 -3.82 -19.57 -7.01
CA ARG A 254 -3.67 -18.45 -6.07
C ARG A 254 -4.85 -17.48 -6.19
N TYR A 255 -5.33 -17.26 -7.41
CA TYR A 255 -6.50 -16.43 -7.66
C TYR A 255 -7.78 -17.05 -7.09
N ASP A 256 -8.01 -18.36 -7.29
CA ASP A 256 -9.14 -19.10 -6.74
C ASP A 256 -9.14 -19.02 -5.21
N TYR A 257 -7.98 -19.28 -4.59
CA TYR A 257 -7.83 -19.12 -3.15
C TYR A 257 -8.15 -17.69 -2.69
N PHE A 258 -7.62 -16.67 -3.38
CA PHE A 258 -7.91 -15.28 -3.06
C PHE A 258 -9.42 -14.97 -3.18
N ARG A 259 -10.09 -15.45 -4.23
CA ARG A 259 -11.52 -15.28 -4.47
C ARG A 259 -12.34 -15.88 -3.32
N GLU A 260 -12.07 -17.11 -2.92
CA GLU A 260 -12.76 -17.76 -1.80
C GLU A 260 -12.56 -17.04 -0.47
N ARG A 261 -11.34 -16.54 -0.21
CA ARG A 261 -11.08 -15.75 1.00
C ARG A 261 -11.87 -14.44 1.02
N VAL A 262 -11.91 -13.71 -0.11
CA VAL A 262 -12.69 -12.47 -0.21
C VAL A 262 -14.20 -12.75 -0.07
N HIS A 263 -14.69 -13.86 -0.62
CA HIS A 263 -16.08 -14.31 -0.45
C HIS A 263 -16.44 -14.49 1.02
N SER A 264 -15.63 -15.26 1.74
CA SER A 264 -15.83 -15.48 3.18
C SER A 264 -15.77 -14.17 3.98
N HIS A 265 -14.81 -13.29 3.66
CA HIS A 265 -14.67 -12.00 4.34
C HIS A 265 -15.87 -11.08 4.08
N ALA A 266 -16.41 -11.06 2.86
CA ALA A 266 -17.59 -10.28 2.52
C ALA A 266 -18.83 -10.74 3.29
N GLN A 267 -19.07 -12.05 3.36
CA GLN A 267 -20.17 -12.64 4.14
C GLN A 267 -20.06 -12.26 5.63
N ILE A 268 -18.87 -12.39 6.22
CA ILE A 268 -18.64 -12.02 7.63
C ILE A 268 -18.91 -10.52 7.84
N ALA A 269 -18.40 -9.65 6.96
CA ALA A 269 -18.58 -8.20 7.09
C ALA A 269 -20.05 -7.78 6.99
N GLN A 270 -20.80 -8.37 6.05
CA GLN A 270 -22.24 -8.12 5.90
C GLN A 270 -23.02 -8.54 7.15
N GLN A 271 -22.80 -9.76 7.65
CA GLN A 271 -23.43 -10.26 8.87
C GLN A 271 -23.07 -9.39 10.08
N ALA A 272 -21.79 -9.01 10.21
CA ALA A 272 -21.32 -8.18 11.31
C ALA A 272 -21.96 -6.78 11.30
N LEU A 273 -22.11 -6.17 10.11
CA LEU A 273 -22.72 -4.84 9.97
C LEU A 273 -24.23 -4.87 10.20
N ALA A 274 -24.91 -5.94 9.77
CA ALA A 274 -26.36 -6.11 9.90
C ALA A 274 -26.79 -6.58 11.30
N SER A 275 -25.86 -7.09 12.13
CA SER A 275 -26.18 -7.64 13.45
C SER A 275 -26.93 -6.64 14.36
N PRO A 276 -28.08 -7.03 14.94
CA PRO A 276 -28.79 -6.19 15.89
C PRO A 276 -28.03 -6.07 17.23
N SER A 277 -27.31 -7.13 17.61
CA SER A 277 -26.50 -7.20 18.83
C SER A 277 -25.09 -6.65 18.59
N ILE A 278 -24.65 -5.75 19.47
CA ILE A 278 -23.29 -5.17 19.44
C ILE A 278 -22.25 -6.25 19.75
N GLU A 279 -22.55 -7.13 20.70
CA GLU A 279 -21.66 -8.23 21.08
C GLU A 279 -21.45 -9.19 19.91
N ASP A 280 -22.54 -9.61 19.26
CA ASP A 280 -22.47 -10.47 18.08
C ASP A 280 -21.74 -9.80 16.92
N SER A 281 -21.98 -8.50 16.73
CA SER A 281 -21.28 -7.71 15.72
C SER A 281 -19.76 -7.70 15.98
N ILE A 282 -19.34 -7.47 17.23
CA ILE A 282 -17.92 -7.51 17.62
C ILE A 282 -17.35 -8.92 17.43
N ARG A 283 -18.07 -9.98 17.83
CA ARG A 283 -17.67 -11.37 17.63
C ARG A 283 -17.43 -11.69 16.16
N LEU A 284 -18.33 -11.26 15.27
CA LEU A 284 -18.19 -11.44 13.82
C LEU A 284 -17.01 -10.63 13.27
N TRP A 285 -16.86 -9.35 13.67
CA TRP A 285 -15.70 -8.56 13.27
C TRP A 285 -14.38 -9.15 13.74
N ARG A 286 -14.31 -9.78 14.91
CA ARG A 286 -13.11 -10.49 15.39
C ARG A 286 -12.73 -11.69 14.51
N ARG A 287 -13.68 -12.36 13.87
CA ARG A 287 -13.37 -13.43 12.90
C ARG A 287 -12.56 -12.89 11.72
N LEU A 288 -12.81 -11.65 11.31
CA LEU A 288 -12.06 -10.97 10.25
C LEU A 288 -10.79 -10.29 10.79
N LEU A 289 -10.97 -9.37 11.75
CA LEU A 289 -9.96 -8.43 12.24
C LEU A 289 -9.13 -8.95 13.43
N GLY A 290 -9.46 -10.12 13.96
CA GLY A 290 -8.73 -10.75 15.06
C GLY A 290 -9.20 -10.31 16.44
N ASN A 291 -8.70 -11.01 17.46
CA ASN A 291 -9.18 -10.93 18.84
C ASN A 291 -8.90 -9.59 19.54
N ASN A 292 -8.04 -8.74 18.98
CA ASN A 292 -7.76 -7.40 19.51
C ASN A 292 -8.86 -6.39 19.14
N PHE A 293 -9.71 -6.70 18.15
CA PHE A 293 -10.82 -5.84 17.78
C PHE A 293 -11.86 -5.74 18.91
N GLY A 294 -12.17 -4.50 19.33
CA GLY A 294 -13.22 -4.21 20.32
C GLY A 294 -12.91 -4.62 21.76
N ARG A 295 -11.63 -4.79 22.15
CA ARG A 295 -11.25 -5.17 23.53
C ARG A 295 -11.71 -4.19 24.61
N GLY A 296 -11.73 -2.88 24.35
CA GLY A 296 -12.14 -1.85 25.34
C GLY A 296 -13.65 -1.76 25.65
N ARG A 297 -14.44 -2.78 25.33
CA ARG A 297 -15.90 -2.87 25.60
C ARG A 297 -16.33 -4.14 26.32
N ILE A 298 -15.40 -5.03 26.63
CA ILE A 298 -15.64 -6.22 27.47
C ILE A 298 -14.93 -5.94 28.79
N GLY A 299 -15.58 -5.13 29.61
CA GLY A 299 -15.13 -4.67 30.92
C GLY A 299 -16.28 -3.94 31.57
#